data_AF-A0A4D9DVH9-F1
#
_entry.id   AF-A0A4D9DVH9-F1
#
_cell.length_a   1.000
_cell.length_b   1.000
_cell.length_c   1.000
_cell.angle_alpha   90.00
_cell.angle_beta   90.00
_cell.angle_gamma   90.00
#
_symmetry.space_group_name_H-M   'P 1'
#
loop_
_entity.id
_entity.type
_entity.pdbx_description
1 polymer ?
#
loop_
_entity_poly.entity_id
_entity_poly.type
_entity_poly.pdbx_seq_one_letter_code
_entity_poly.pdbx_strand_id
1 'polypeptide(L)'
;MAPLRTGYASLKTVMICFNTIILVVGCTMVGLGLWIKLGSASFVRVLGATSVYFAHVGYFCIVAGSMVVVLGFMGCWGAVQENRCLLLTYFLIMLVIFIAEIAAAVVVFAFTSFARSIVLDKSLTALKKKYSGYKHDDIVSYGWNAFMLKLNCCGVHNYTDFSGSAFQIRTNLTYPKSCCKDPMSSACNGRNVSSVVINQEVADRFGG
;
A
#
# COMPACT_ATOMS: atom_id res chain seq x y z
N MET A 1 8.36 1.20 50.10
CA MET A 1 7.25 1.73 49.26
C MET A 1 7.70 2.70 48.15
N ALA A 2 8.95 3.18 48.09
CA ALA A 2 9.46 4.02 46.99
C ALA A 2 9.68 3.35 45.61
N PRO A 3 10.06 2.05 45.48
CA PRO A 3 10.36 1.48 44.15
C PRO A 3 9.10 1.23 43.30
N LEU A 4 7.98 0.86 43.93
CA LEU A 4 6.69 0.65 43.24
C LEU A 4 6.11 1.96 42.68
N ARG A 5 6.32 3.09 43.37
CA ARG A 5 5.84 4.43 42.93
C ARG A 5 6.59 4.93 41.69
N THR A 6 7.88 4.60 41.59
CA THR A 6 8.73 4.96 40.45
C THR A 6 8.37 4.15 39.21
N GLY A 7 8.19 2.83 39.34
CA GLY A 7 7.82 1.97 38.20
C GLY A 7 6.45 2.32 37.59
N TYR A 8 5.46 2.64 38.42
CA TYR A 8 4.13 3.05 37.94
C TYR A 8 4.17 4.38 37.16
N ALA A 9 4.97 5.36 37.61
CA ALA A 9 5.14 6.62 36.91
C ALA A 9 5.81 6.42 35.53
N SER A 10 6.85 5.58 35.46
CA SER A 10 7.52 5.25 34.20
C SER A 10 6.57 4.59 33.19
N LEU A 11 5.76 3.61 33.63
CA LEU A 11 4.79 2.92 32.77
C LEU A 11 3.71 3.88 32.26
N LYS A 12 3.20 4.77 33.11
CA LYS A 12 2.21 5.80 32.73
C LYS A 12 2.76 6.75 31.68
N THR A 13 3.99 7.23 31.86
CA THR A 13 4.66 8.10 30.88
C THR A 13 4.83 7.40 29.53
N VAL A 14 5.31 6.16 29.52
CA VAL A 14 5.48 5.38 28.28
C VAL A 14 4.14 5.19 27.56
N MET A 15 3.09 4.85 28.30
CA MET A 15 1.74 4.69 27.74
C MET A 15 1.21 5.98 27.11
N ILE A 16 1.42 7.14 27.76
CA ILE A 16 1.00 8.44 27.22
C ILE A 16 1.79 8.79 25.96
N CYS A 17 3.12 8.65 26.00
CA CYS A 17 3.97 8.92 24.84
C CYS A 17 3.59 8.06 23.64
N PHE A 18 3.41 6.76 23.84
CA PHE A 18 3.04 5.83 22.78
C PHE A 18 1.67 6.15 22.18
N ASN A 19 0.64 6.37 23.01
CA ASN A 19 -0.70 6.73 22.53
C ASN A 19 -0.73 8.10 21.82
N THR A 20 0.14 9.04 22.23
CA THR A 20 0.30 10.33 21.55
C THR A 20 0.90 10.16 20.16
N ILE A 21 1.91 9.29 20.01
CA ILE A 21 2.49 8.97 18.70
C ILE A 21 1.43 8.33 17.79
N ILE A 22 0.67 7.37 18.30
CA ILE A 22 -0.44 6.74 17.56
C ILE A 22 -1.46 7.79 17.10
N LEU A 23 -1.82 8.72 17.98
CA LEU A 23 -2.75 9.81 17.66
C LEU A 23 -2.21 10.67 16.50
N VAL A 24 -0.93 11.06 16.55
CA VAL A 24 -0.27 11.83 15.48
C VAL A 24 -0.28 11.06 14.16
N VAL A 25 0.09 9.77 14.18
CA VAL A 25 0.06 8.90 12.99
C VAL A 25 -1.36 8.82 12.41
N GLY A 26 -2.38 8.61 13.25
CA GLY A 26 -3.78 8.59 12.83
C GLY A 26 -4.20 9.91 12.16
N CYS A 27 -3.87 11.05 12.77
CA CYS A 27 -4.14 12.38 12.21
C CYS A 27 -3.47 12.57 10.85
N THR A 28 -2.20 12.17 10.70
CA THR A 28 -1.52 12.24 9.41
C THR A 28 -2.18 11.35 8.35
N MET A 29 -2.65 10.17 8.73
CA MET A 29 -3.31 9.25 7.80
C MET A 29 -4.67 9.76 7.33
N VAL A 30 -5.46 10.37 8.22
CA VAL A 30 -6.69 11.08 7.85
C VAL A 30 -6.38 12.27 6.95
N GLY A 31 -5.35 13.06 7.27
CA GLY A 31 -4.91 14.19 6.46
C GLY A 31 -4.52 13.77 5.04
N LEU A 32 -3.75 12.68 4.89
CA LEU A 32 -3.43 12.09 3.59
C LEU A 32 -4.66 11.59 2.85
N GLY A 33 -5.58 10.91 3.53
CA GLY A 33 -6.82 10.44 2.94
C GLY A 33 -7.70 11.58 2.42
N LEU A 34 -7.85 12.65 3.19
CA LEU A 34 -8.54 13.88 2.80
C LEU A 34 -7.83 14.57 1.64
N TRP A 35 -6.50 14.68 1.67
CA TRP A 35 -5.71 15.24 0.58
C TRP A 35 -5.93 14.48 -0.74
N ILE A 36 -5.92 13.14 -0.71
CA ILE A 36 -6.22 12.30 -1.88
C ILE A 36 -7.64 12.57 -2.38
N LYS A 37 -8.62 12.66 -1.48
CA LYS A 37 -10.04 12.89 -1.82
C LYS A 37 -10.31 14.28 -2.40
N LEU A 38 -9.74 15.32 -1.80
CA LEU A 38 -9.97 16.72 -2.18
C LEU A 38 -9.10 17.12 -3.38
N GLY A 39 -7.83 16.71 -3.37
CA GLY A 39 -6.91 16.92 -4.49
C GLY A 39 -7.36 16.20 -5.75
N SER A 40 -7.95 15.00 -5.62
CA SER A 40 -8.57 14.32 -6.76
C SER A 40 -9.82 15.07 -7.26
N ALA A 41 -10.66 15.69 -6.42
CA ALA A 41 -11.82 16.45 -6.91
C ALA A 41 -11.44 17.60 -7.88
N SER A 42 -10.33 18.29 -7.62
CA SER A 42 -9.78 19.32 -8.51
C SER A 42 -9.09 18.74 -9.75
N PHE A 43 -8.48 17.55 -9.65
CA PHE A 43 -7.81 16.84 -10.74
C PHE A 43 -8.73 15.94 -11.61
N VAL A 44 -9.91 15.56 -11.10
CA VAL A 44 -10.87 14.64 -11.72
C VAL A 44 -11.47 15.20 -13.01
N ARG A 45 -11.45 16.53 -13.18
CA ARG A 45 -11.85 17.18 -14.43
C ARG A 45 -10.86 16.97 -15.58
N VAL A 46 -9.63 16.53 -15.28
CA VAL A 46 -8.54 16.30 -16.27
C VAL A 46 -8.24 14.80 -16.47
N LEU A 47 -8.47 13.93 -15.48
CA LEU A 47 -7.96 12.55 -15.50
C LEU A 47 -8.99 11.41 -15.60
N GLY A 48 -10.30 11.68 -15.61
CA GLY A 48 -11.41 10.85 -16.15
C GLY A 48 -11.60 9.38 -15.70
N ALA A 49 -10.56 8.54 -15.65
CA ALA A 49 -10.62 7.10 -15.45
C ALA A 49 -9.76 6.57 -14.27
N THR A 50 -8.89 7.40 -13.71
CA THR A 50 -8.05 7.07 -12.53
C THR A 50 -8.74 7.30 -11.19
N SER A 51 -9.97 7.80 -11.18
CA SER A 51 -10.68 8.27 -9.97
C SER A 51 -11.07 7.16 -8.99
N VAL A 52 -11.44 5.97 -9.48
CA VAL A 52 -12.09 4.95 -8.64
C VAL A 52 -11.12 4.32 -7.64
N TYR A 53 -9.92 3.92 -8.07
CA TYR A 53 -8.93 3.28 -7.18
C TYR A 53 -8.39 4.25 -6.13
N PHE A 54 -8.09 5.50 -6.51
CA PHE A 54 -7.65 6.54 -5.58
C PHE A 54 -8.75 6.91 -4.58
N ALA A 55 -10.01 6.90 -5.01
CA ALA A 55 -11.13 7.11 -4.11
C ALA A 55 -11.25 5.99 -3.07
N HIS A 56 -11.03 4.73 -3.45
CA HIS A 56 -11.04 3.60 -2.51
C HIS A 56 -9.88 3.67 -1.51
N VAL A 57 -8.67 3.96 -1.97
CA VAL A 57 -7.50 4.12 -1.08
C VAL A 57 -7.69 5.30 -0.13
N GLY A 58 -8.14 6.45 -0.65
CA GLY A 58 -8.43 7.62 0.18
C GLY A 58 -9.50 7.35 1.24
N TYR A 59 -10.58 6.65 0.88
CA TYR A 59 -11.62 6.26 1.84
C TYR A 59 -11.07 5.32 2.93
N PHE A 60 -10.26 4.32 2.54
CA PHE A 60 -9.62 3.43 3.50
C PHE A 60 -8.72 4.18 4.48
N CYS A 61 -7.87 5.11 4.00
CA CYS A 61 -7.03 5.94 4.86
C CYS A 61 -7.84 6.79 5.84
N ILE A 62 -8.97 7.36 5.41
CA ILE A 62 -9.85 8.17 6.27
C ILE A 62 -10.48 7.30 7.36
N VAL A 63 -11.05 6.15 6.99
CA VAL A 63 -11.75 5.25 7.93
C VAL A 63 -10.76 4.61 8.92
N ALA A 64 -9.67 4.04 8.43
CA ALA A 64 -8.66 3.44 9.29
C ALA A 64 -7.99 4.52 10.16
N GLY A 65 -7.72 5.70 9.61
CA GLY A 65 -7.09 6.80 10.34
C GLY A 65 -7.98 7.35 11.45
N SER A 66 -9.28 7.49 11.19
CA SER A 66 -10.21 7.95 12.22
C SER A 66 -10.35 6.95 13.37
N MET A 67 -10.37 5.65 13.08
CA MET A 67 -10.32 4.61 14.11
C MET A 67 -9.06 4.73 14.97
N VAL A 68 -7.89 4.88 14.35
CA VAL A 68 -6.60 5.05 15.07
C VAL A 68 -6.59 6.32 15.93
N VAL A 69 -7.14 7.43 15.44
CA VAL A 69 -7.28 8.69 16.20
C VAL A 69 -8.16 8.49 17.44
N VAL A 70 -9.32 7.83 17.29
CA VAL A 70 -10.22 7.56 18.42
C VAL A 70 -9.53 6.68 19.47
N LEU A 71 -8.81 5.65 19.04
CA LEU A 71 -8.06 4.76 19.93
C LEU A 71 -6.93 5.50 20.66
N GLY A 72 -6.16 6.34 19.95
CA GLY A 72 -5.09 7.16 20.54
C GLY A 72 -5.64 8.17 21.55
N PHE A 73 -6.78 8.79 21.25
CA PHE A 73 -7.44 9.74 22.15
C PHE A 73 -7.97 9.05 23.41
N MET A 74 -8.66 7.91 23.27
CA MET A 74 -9.12 7.11 24.42
C MET A 74 -7.93 6.62 25.28
N GLY A 75 -6.81 6.24 24.66
CA GLY A 75 -5.60 5.84 25.37
C GLY A 75 -4.98 6.98 26.20
N CYS A 76 -4.86 8.17 25.62
CA CYS A 76 -4.36 9.36 26.34
C CYS A 76 -5.31 9.78 27.46
N TRP A 77 -6.61 9.87 27.16
CA TRP A 77 -7.64 10.26 28.13
C TRP A 77 -7.73 9.26 29.30
N GLY A 78 -7.64 7.96 29.02
CA GLY A 78 -7.63 6.90 30.03
C GLY A 78 -6.41 6.93 30.95
N ALA A 79 -5.24 7.27 30.42
CA ALA A 79 -4.05 7.48 31.24
C ALA A 79 -4.18 8.72 32.14
N VAL A 80 -4.75 9.82 31.63
CA VAL A 80 -4.88 11.07 32.41
C VAL A 80 -5.91 10.94 33.52
N GLN A 81 -7.06 10.32 33.25
CA GLN A 81 -8.19 10.31 34.20
C GLN A 81 -8.04 9.30 35.34
N GLU A 82 -6.98 8.47 35.34
CA GLU A 82 -6.71 7.38 36.32
C GLU A 82 -7.91 6.46 36.59
N ASN A 83 -8.92 6.48 35.72
CA ASN A 83 -10.12 5.69 35.86
C ASN A 83 -9.83 4.27 35.38
N ARG A 84 -9.76 3.35 36.35
CA ARG A 84 -9.52 1.92 36.09
C ARG A 84 -10.52 1.33 35.10
N CYS A 85 -11.78 1.76 35.11
CA CYS A 85 -12.79 1.28 34.19
C CYS A 85 -12.45 1.68 32.75
N LEU A 86 -12.09 2.95 32.52
CA LEU A 86 -11.74 3.46 31.19
C LEU A 86 -10.47 2.79 30.63
N LEU A 87 -9.47 2.58 31.50
CA LEU A 87 -8.23 1.90 31.14
C LEU A 87 -8.48 0.41 30.79
N LEU A 88 -9.35 -0.25 31.55
CA LEU A 88 -9.72 -1.65 31.33
C LEU A 88 -10.53 -1.81 30.04
N THR A 89 -11.49 -0.91 29.76
CA THR A 89 -12.22 -0.89 28.49
C THR A 89 -11.28 -0.67 27.30
N TYR A 90 -10.33 0.26 27.41
CA TYR A 90 -9.32 0.48 26.37
C TYR A 90 -8.48 -0.80 26.13
N PHE A 91 -8.03 -1.46 27.19
CA PHE A 91 -7.28 -2.71 27.10
C PHE A 91 -8.11 -3.83 26.43
N LEU A 92 -9.38 -3.97 26.78
CA LEU A 92 -10.27 -4.96 26.16
C LEU A 92 -10.48 -4.68 24.66
N ILE A 93 -10.69 -3.42 24.26
CA ILE A 93 -10.84 -3.04 22.85
C ILE A 93 -9.55 -3.37 22.08
N MET A 94 -8.39 -3.02 22.62
CA MET A 94 -7.09 -3.36 22.03
C MET A 94 -6.88 -4.87 21.88
N LEU A 95 -7.26 -5.65 22.90
CA LEU A 95 -7.15 -7.10 22.86
C LEU A 95 -8.04 -7.70 21.76
N VAL A 96 -9.28 -7.21 21.61
CA VAL A 96 -10.18 -7.66 20.54
C VAL A 96 -9.62 -7.31 19.17
N ILE A 97 -9.06 -6.11 18.99
CA ILE A 97 -8.41 -5.70 17.74
C ILE A 97 -7.23 -6.61 17.43
N PHE A 98 -6.38 -6.91 18.41
CA PHE A 98 -5.24 -7.80 18.23
C PHE A 98 -5.65 -9.22 17.79
N ILE A 99 -6.69 -9.79 18.42
CA ILE A 99 -7.24 -11.08 18.01
C ILE A 99 -7.80 -11.02 16.59
N ALA A 100 -8.50 -9.93 16.25
CA ALA A 100 -9.04 -9.73 14.90
C ALA A 100 -7.92 -9.58 13.85
N GLU A 101 -6.82 -8.89 14.17
CA GLU A 101 -5.65 -8.77 13.29
C GLU A 101 -4.98 -10.12 13.06
N ILE A 102 -4.79 -10.94 14.10
CA ILE A 102 -4.27 -12.30 13.96
C ILE A 102 -5.20 -13.15 13.09
N ALA A 103 -6.51 -13.11 13.34
CA ALA A 103 -7.48 -13.85 12.54
C ALA A 103 -7.45 -13.41 11.06
N ALA A 104 -7.40 -12.11 10.80
CA ALA A 104 -7.28 -11.56 9.46
C ALA A 104 -5.96 -11.99 8.79
N ALA A 105 -4.84 -11.95 9.50
CA ALA A 105 -3.54 -12.40 8.99
C ALA A 105 -3.55 -13.88 8.63
N VAL A 106 -4.14 -14.74 9.48
CA VAL A 106 -4.30 -16.17 9.21
C VAL A 106 -5.18 -16.41 8.00
N VAL A 107 -6.31 -15.70 7.87
CA VAL A 107 -7.19 -15.80 6.68
C VAL A 107 -6.44 -15.38 5.43
N VAL A 108 -5.78 -14.22 5.44
CA VAL A 108 -4.99 -13.76 4.30
C VAL A 108 -3.94 -14.79 3.92
N PHE A 109 -3.20 -15.31 4.90
CA PHE A 109 -2.15 -16.31 4.67
C PHE A 109 -2.72 -17.62 4.09
N ALA A 110 -3.80 -18.15 4.67
CA ALA A 110 -4.43 -19.39 4.22
C ALA A 110 -4.97 -19.29 2.79
N PHE A 111 -5.49 -18.12 2.39
CA PHE A 111 -6.03 -17.88 1.06
C PHE A 111 -5.04 -17.21 0.10
N THR A 112 -3.76 -17.07 0.47
CA THR A 112 -2.73 -16.45 -0.39
C THR A 112 -2.68 -17.07 -1.78
N SER A 113 -2.72 -18.40 -1.89
CA SER A 113 -2.64 -19.13 -3.16
C SER A 113 -3.82 -18.81 -4.08
N PHE A 114 -5.04 -18.83 -3.55
CA PHE A 114 -6.27 -18.52 -4.28
C PHE A 114 -6.36 -17.03 -4.64
N ALA A 115 -6.05 -16.16 -3.68
CA ALA A 115 -6.04 -14.72 -3.89
C ALA A 115 -5.00 -14.31 -4.94
N ARG A 116 -3.82 -14.95 -4.95
CA ARG A 116 -2.76 -14.69 -5.91
C ARG A 116 -3.25 -14.93 -7.34
N SER A 117 -3.88 -16.06 -7.64
CA SER A 117 -4.39 -16.35 -8.99
C SER A 117 -5.39 -15.30 -9.47
N ILE A 118 -6.38 -14.96 -8.63
CA ILE A 118 -7.41 -13.97 -8.98
C ILE A 118 -6.79 -12.57 -9.18
N VAL A 119 -5.90 -12.17 -8.29
CA VAL A 119 -5.23 -10.85 -8.35
C VAL A 119 -4.33 -10.78 -9.57
N LEU A 120 -3.57 -11.83 -9.88
CA LEU A 120 -2.72 -11.90 -11.06
C LEU A 120 -3.55 -11.78 -12.34
N ASP A 121 -4.64 -12.53 -12.49
CA ASP A 121 -5.52 -12.45 -13.67
C ASP A 121 -6.15 -11.07 -13.86
N LYS A 122 -6.66 -10.49 -12.76
CA LYS A 122 -7.23 -9.12 -12.78
C LYS A 122 -6.18 -8.09 -13.13
N SER A 123 -4.98 -8.21 -12.57
CA SER A 123 -3.87 -7.30 -12.80
C SER A 123 -3.36 -7.40 -14.24
N LEU A 124 -3.30 -8.60 -14.82
CA LEU A 124 -2.89 -8.84 -16.21
C LEU A 124 -3.92 -8.28 -17.19
N THR A 125 -5.21 -8.47 -16.92
CA THR A 125 -6.28 -7.87 -17.71
C THR A 125 -6.22 -6.34 -17.64
N ALA A 126 -5.97 -5.77 -16.45
CA ALA A 126 -5.83 -4.34 -16.27
C ALA A 126 -4.58 -3.79 -16.98
N LEU A 127 -3.44 -4.49 -16.90
CA LEU A 127 -2.21 -4.16 -17.60
C LEU A 127 -2.47 -4.13 -19.11
N LYS A 128 -3.00 -5.22 -19.70
CA LYS A 128 -3.24 -5.31 -21.14
C LYS A 128 -4.17 -4.22 -21.68
N LYS A 129 -5.19 -3.84 -20.91
CA LYS A 129 -6.24 -2.91 -21.35
C LYS A 129 -5.93 -1.44 -21.05
N LYS A 130 -5.29 -1.13 -19.92
CA LYS A 130 -5.15 0.24 -19.40
C LYS A 130 -3.72 0.77 -19.40
N TYR A 131 -2.71 -0.11 -19.44
CA TYR A 131 -1.32 0.36 -19.49
C TYR A 131 -1.01 0.98 -20.85
N SER A 132 -0.57 2.24 -20.82
CA SER A 132 -0.35 3.04 -22.02
C SER A 132 1.14 3.32 -22.29
N GLY A 133 2.02 3.12 -21.30
CA GLY A 133 3.48 3.14 -21.50
C GLY A 133 4.23 4.11 -20.59
N TYR A 134 5.55 4.24 -20.81
CA TYR A 134 6.44 5.02 -19.93
C TYR A 134 6.21 6.55 -19.98
N LYS A 135 5.72 7.08 -21.10
CA LYS A 135 5.56 8.53 -21.34
C LYS A 135 4.17 9.08 -21.06
N HIS A 136 3.25 8.26 -20.54
CA HIS A 136 1.88 8.69 -20.28
C HIS A 136 1.66 8.93 -18.78
N ASP A 137 1.06 10.08 -18.47
CA ASP A 137 0.77 10.55 -17.11
C ASP A 137 -0.47 9.88 -16.50
N ASP A 138 -0.93 8.76 -17.07
CA ASP A 138 -2.00 7.99 -16.46
C ASP A 138 -1.44 7.23 -15.24
N ILE A 139 -2.18 7.29 -14.14
CA ILE A 139 -1.67 6.77 -12.86
C ILE A 139 -1.50 5.24 -12.90
N VAL A 140 -2.20 4.55 -13.81
CA VAL A 140 -2.03 3.11 -14.02
C VAL A 140 -0.64 2.85 -14.61
N SER A 141 -0.24 3.58 -15.64
CA SER A 141 1.11 3.51 -16.21
C SER A 141 2.18 3.95 -15.22
N TYR A 142 1.97 5.05 -14.49
CA TYR A 142 2.91 5.49 -13.44
C TYR A 142 3.11 4.41 -12.36
N GLY A 143 2.02 3.85 -11.84
CA GLY A 143 2.06 2.79 -10.84
C GLY A 143 2.77 1.54 -11.33
N TRP A 144 2.44 1.09 -12.55
CA TRP A 144 3.11 -0.06 -13.17
C TRP A 144 4.60 0.20 -13.44
N ASN A 145 4.97 1.39 -13.91
CA ASN A 145 6.37 1.77 -14.12
C ASN A 145 7.15 1.79 -12.81
N ALA A 146 6.58 2.39 -11.76
CA ALA A 146 7.18 2.39 -10.42
C ALA A 146 7.32 0.98 -9.85
N PHE A 147 6.31 0.13 -10.04
CA PHE A 147 6.33 -1.27 -9.61
C PHE A 147 7.44 -2.05 -10.30
N MET A 148 7.51 -2.00 -11.63
CA MET A 148 8.54 -2.68 -12.44
C MET A 148 9.96 -2.21 -12.09
N LEU A 149 10.16 -0.90 -11.91
CA LEU A 149 11.45 -0.32 -11.52
C LEU A 149 11.84 -0.69 -10.08
N LYS A 150 10.91 -0.60 -9.13
CA LYS A 150 11.21 -0.79 -7.70
C LYS A 150 11.38 -2.26 -7.32
N LEU A 151 10.61 -3.14 -7.94
CA LEU A 151 10.69 -4.59 -7.69
C LEU A 151 11.63 -5.31 -8.66
N ASN A 152 12.19 -4.59 -9.64
CA ASN A 152 13.00 -5.17 -10.70
C ASN A 152 12.28 -6.34 -11.35
N CYS A 153 11.12 -6.06 -11.96
CA CYS A 153 10.33 -7.04 -12.68
C CYS A 153 9.76 -6.47 -13.98
N CYS A 154 9.22 -7.34 -14.83
CA CYS A 154 8.61 -6.94 -16.09
C CYS A 154 7.26 -7.63 -16.30
N GLY A 155 6.18 -6.86 -16.22
CA GLY A 155 4.82 -7.38 -16.33
C GLY A 155 4.32 -8.04 -15.03
N VAL A 156 3.28 -8.85 -15.16
CA VAL A 156 2.66 -9.60 -14.05
C VAL A 156 3.41 -10.92 -13.83
N HIS A 157 3.62 -11.65 -14.91
CA HIS A 157 4.38 -12.89 -14.98
C HIS A 157 5.70 -12.67 -15.73
N ASN A 158 5.66 -12.04 -16.91
CA ASN A 158 6.86 -11.78 -17.72
C ASN A 158 6.60 -10.69 -18.79
N TYR A 159 7.64 -10.32 -19.54
CA TYR A 159 7.58 -9.37 -20.66
C TYR A 159 6.55 -9.76 -21.74
N THR A 160 6.22 -11.05 -21.85
CA THR A 160 5.20 -11.56 -22.77
C THR A 160 3.79 -11.06 -22.46
N ASP A 161 3.54 -10.56 -21.24
CA ASP A 161 2.24 -10.02 -20.84
C ASP A 161 1.84 -8.76 -21.63
N PHE A 162 2.82 -8.05 -22.18
CA PHE A 162 2.60 -6.92 -23.05
C PHE A 162 2.20 -7.34 -24.48
N SER A 163 2.30 -8.62 -24.83
CA SER A 163 1.88 -9.12 -26.14
C SER A 163 0.37 -8.96 -26.34
N GLY A 164 -0.04 -8.31 -27.43
CA GLY A 164 -1.42 -7.96 -27.74
C GLY A 164 -2.03 -6.89 -26.82
N SER A 165 -1.23 -6.24 -25.97
CA SER A 165 -1.70 -5.16 -25.11
C SER A 165 -1.90 -3.85 -25.89
N ALA A 166 -2.69 -2.94 -25.32
CA ALA A 166 -2.84 -1.58 -25.85
C ALA A 166 -1.50 -0.87 -26.02
N PHE A 167 -0.53 -1.14 -25.13
CA PHE A 167 0.83 -0.62 -25.20
C PHE A 167 1.58 -1.10 -26.44
N GLN A 168 1.61 -2.41 -26.71
CA GLN A 168 2.32 -2.97 -27.86
C GLN A 168 1.70 -2.49 -29.17
N ILE A 169 0.37 -2.47 -29.26
CA ILE A 169 -0.35 -1.99 -30.45
C ILE A 169 0.01 -0.54 -30.78
N ARG A 170 0.20 0.31 -29.75
CA ARG A 170 0.50 1.73 -29.94
C ARG A 170 1.98 2.03 -30.21
N THR A 171 2.88 1.34 -29.51
CA THR A 171 4.32 1.66 -29.53
C THR A 171 5.14 0.73 -30.40
N ASN A 172 4.58 -0.42 -30.77
CA ASN A 172 5.26 -1.49 -31.51
C ASN A 172 6.56 -1.97 -30.80
N LEU A 173 6.55 -1.89 -29.45
CA LEU A 173 7.58 -2.38 -28.55
C LEU A 173 7.07 -3.60 -27.79
N THR A 174 7.96 -4.56 -27.55
CA THR A 174 7.66 -5.80 -26.84
C THR A 174 7.53 -5.58 -25.34
N TYR A 175 8.24 -4.61 -24.78
CA TYR A 175 8.19 -4.25 -23.35
C TYR A 175 8.51 -2.76 -23.13
N PRO A 176 8.05 -2.15 -22.02
CA PRO A 176 8.37 -0.77 -21.68
C PRO A 176 9.77 -0.63 -21.05
N LYS A 177 10.37 0.56 -21.16
CA LYS A 177 11.70 0.84 -20.58
C LYS A 177 11.81 0.59 -19.06
N SER A 178 10.69 0.66 -18.34
CA SER A 178 10.61 0.34 -16.91
C SER A 178 10.95 -1.12 -16.58
N CYS A 179 10.94 -2.03 -17.55
CA CYS A 179 11.39 -3.41 -17.40
C CYS A 179 12.92 -3.59 -17.44
N CYS A 180 13.67 -2.56 -17.86
CA CYS A 180 15.11 -2.68 -18.04
C CYS A 180 15.86 -2.53 -16.72
N LYS A 181 16.98 -3.26 -16.61
CA LYS A 181 17.94 -3.09 -15.51
C LYS A 181 18.58 -1.70 -15.53
N ASP A 182 18.85 -1.21 -16.74
CA ASP A 182 19.30 0.15 -16.99
C ASP A 182 18.41 0.79 -18.09
N PRO A 183 17.53 1.74 -17.73
CA PRO A 183 16.65 2.44 -18.68
C PRO A 183 17.39 3.34 -19.67
N MET A 184 18.64 3.72 -19.37
CA MET A 184 19.46 4.61 -20.20
C MET A 184 20.35 3.84 -21.18
N SER A 185 20.54 2.53 -20.96
CA SER A 185 21.31 1.68 -21.85
C SER A 185 20.70 1.61 -23.26
N SER A 186 21.54 1.70 -24.28
CA SER A 186 21.14 1.51 -25.69
C SER A 186 20.62 0.09 -25.97
N ALA A 187 21.00 -0.89 -25.14
CA ALA A 187 20.47 -2.25 -25.20
C ALA A 187 18.99 -2.32 -24.79
N CYS A 188 18.51 -1.36 -23.97
CA CYS A 188 17.11 -1.22 -23.58
C CYS A 188 16.28 -0.52 -24.68
N ASN A 189 16.13 -1.21 -25.81
CA ASN A 189 15.42 -0.69 -26.99
C ASN A 189 13.94 -1.12 -27.06
N GLY A 190 13.42 -1.83 -26.05
CA GLY A 190 12.04 -2.34 -26.03
C GLY A 190 11.81 -3.58 -26.88
N ARG A 191 12.87 -4.20 -27.42
CA ARG A 191 12.82 -5.43 -28.24
C ARG A 191 13.82 -6.49 -27.79
N ASN A 192 14.95 -6.10 -27.22
CA ASN A 192 15.97 -7.02 -26.73
C ASN A 192 15.55 -7.67 -25.41
N VAL A 193 15.06 -8.91 -25.48
CA VAL A 193 14.53 -9.67 -24.34
C VAL A 193 15.60 -10.46 -23.57
N SER A 194 16.88 -10.19 -23.80
CA SER A 194 17.97 -10.88 -23.10
C SER A 194 17.87 -10.64 -21.59
N SER A 195 18.10 -11.68 -20.79
CA SER A 195 18.09 -11.62 -19.31
C SER A 195 19.16 -10.66 -18.73
N VAL A 196 20.16 -10.30 -19.54
CA VAL A 196 21.16 -9.27 -19.21
C VAL A 196 20.58 -7.84 -19.28
N VAL A 197 19.53 -7.63 -20.07
CA VAL A 197 18.94 -6.31 -20.38
C VAL A 197 17.67 -6.06 -19.57
N ILE A 198 16.80 -7.06 -19.46
CA ILE A 198 15.50 -6.94 -18.78
C ILE A 198 15.42 -7.78 -17.50
N ASN A 199 14.58 -7.33 -16.57
CA ASN A 199 14.25 -8.07 -15.38
C ASN A 199 13.10 -9.06 -15.66
N GLN A 200 13.39 -10.36 -15.71
CA GLN A 200 12.43 -11.38 -16.13
C GLN A 200 11.63 -12.03 -14.99
N GLU A 201 12.00 -11.89 -13.72
CA GLU A 201 11.43 -12.73 -12.64
C GLU A 201 11.00 -11.96 -11.38
N VAL A 202 9.73 -12.15 -10.99
CA VAL A 202 9.17 -11.81 -9.66
C VAL A 202 9.23 -13.03 -8.72
N ALA A 203 9.34 -14.25 -9.26
CA ALA A 203 9.02 -15.48 -8.54
C ALA A 203 10.00 -15.85 -7.42
N ASP A 204 11.28 -15.50 -7.53
CA ASP A 204 12.31 -16.05 -6.62
C ASP A 204 12.65 -15.15 -5.42
N ARG A 205 12.05 -13.95 -5.29
CA ARG A 205 12.41 -13.03 -4.19
C ARG A 205 11.54 -13.17 -2.93
N PHE A 206 10.53 -14.04 -2.93
CA PHE A 206 9.67 -14.36 -1.77
C PHE A 206 9.61 -15.85 -1.43
N GLY A 207 10.50 -16.67 -2.02
CA GLY A 207 10.67 -18.08 -1.72
C GLY A 207 11.95 -18.31 -0.93
N GLY A 208 11.86 -18.23 0.39
CA GLY A 208 12.92 -18.49 1.36
C GLY A 208 12.39 -18.28 2.77
#